data_AF-A0A9F2RDA3-F1
#
_entry.id   AF-A0A9F2RDA3-F1
#
_cell.length_a   1.000
_cell.length_b   1.000
_cell.length_c   1.000
_cell.angle_alpha   90.00
_cell.angle_beta   90.00
_cell.angle_gamma   90.00
#
_symmetry.space_group_name_H-M   'P 1'
#
loop_
_entity.id
_entity.type
_entity.pdbx_description
1 polymer ?
#
loop_
_entity_poly.entity_id
_entity_poly.type
_entity_poly.pdbx_seq_one_letter_code
_entity_poly.pdbx_strand_id
1 'polypeptide(L)'
;MGAALAHAILDFLQRTESEARGFLKSPTCSMTHTRGNPDIYCRFQELVLELELECRRALPGASGREEPFLFQVFRERLKTLGTGPALRDRLLRQQELLFQTRILLGLPPSVLVATQKKGGEITVACEEFFSFVNTELRNSCSRGCSLPYDITAHFFRGLLSTSLECNSPAQEVTAVLSSCQARCPVLFCSAVRWWQRLELVLCSQWKRLLGAPLPRGLQSLKDLQSSFNSFLSSEATSLPSNGTWVSAAFLHFTVQQHAEHEKRGEVLKRLGPKAEPFLVYVLFFSVMDFISAQVTPQEGMDVHKALEWSSRVLQCLAEQGAGWLAVFCPAGKGCRLYEVLRDAVSDQHVKMLPVAFYSLLFALDAEQLIREQTFLYVAVDMYTQLLQLFTEGTAALGPSEGERSLHVSRLGDPLMLIKRARQLLLCGIPQCPPESCSNLQEMLDLCGVLDPELKAALVRTGGDSLEEGLLLF
;
A
#
# COMPACT_ATOMS: atom_id res chain seq x y z
N MET A 1 22.00 3.07 -26.90
CA MET A 1 21.74 1.66 -27.30
C MET A 1 20.84 0.94 -26.29
N GLY A 2 21.15 0.98 -24.98
CA GLY A 2 20.36 0.32 -23.93
C GLY A 2 18.88 0.73 -23.89
N ALA A 3 18.57 2.03 -24.00
CA ALA A 3 17.19 2.51 -24.03
C ALA A 3 16.39 1.94 -25.22
N ALA A 4 16.97 1.94 -26.43
CA ALA A 4 16.33 1.39 -27.62
C ALA A 4 16.02 -0.12 -27.48
N LEU A 5 16.93 -0.88 -26.87
CA LEU A 5 16.72 -2.30 -26.61
C LEU A 5 15.61 -2.53 -25.57
N ALA A 6 15.55 -1.71 -24.51
CA ALA A 6 14.47 -1.76 -23.53
C ALA A 6 13.10 -1.48 -24.17
N HIS A 7 12.99 -0.47 -25.05
CA HIS A 7 11.76 -0.21 -25.81
C HIS A 7 11.38 -1.40 -26.70
N ALA A 8 12.34 -1.98 -27.43
CA ALA A 8 12.08 -3.12 -28.31
C ALA A 8 11.62 -4.37 -27.55
N ILE A 9 12.18 -4.64 -26.37
CA ILE A 9 11.75 -5.77 -25.51
C ILE A 9 10.31 -5.53 -25.03
N LEU A 10 9.97 -4.32 -24.58
CA LEU A 10 8.61 -3.99 -24.13
C LEU A 10 7.59 -4.12 -25.27
N ASP A 11 7.91 -3.63 -26.47
CA ASP A 11 7.04 -3.76 -27.65
C ASP A 11 6.86 -5.22 -28.07
N PHE A 12 7.92 -6.02 -27.98
CA PHE A 12 7.86 -7.45 -28.26
C PHE A 12 6.95 -8.18 -27.26
N LEU A 13 7.09 -7.92 -25.96
CA LEU A 13 6.25 -8.52 -24.92
C LEU A 13 4.77 -8.20 -25.14
N GLN A 14 4.48 -6.95 -25.49
CA GLN A 14 3.11 -6.49 -25.75
C GLN A 14 2.48 -7.19 -26.96
N ARG A 15 3.23 -7.38 -28.05
CA ARG A 15 2.77 -8.13 -29.24
C ARG A 15 2.52 -9.60 -28.91
N THR A 16 3.48 -10.24 -28.22
CA THR A 16 3.41 -11.66 -27.89
C THR A 16 2.20 -11.99 -27.00
N GLU A 17 1.89 -11.15 -26.01
CA GLU A 17 0.67 -11.35 -25.20
C GLU A 17 -0.62 -11.11 -25.98
N SER A 18 -0.60 -10.16 -26.92
CA SER A 18 -1.76 -9.88 -27.78
C SER A 18 -2.10 -11.08 -28.68
N GLU A 19 -1.07 -11.75 -29.19
CA GLU A 19 -1.20 -12.98 -29.99
C GLU A 19 -1.62 -14.19 -29.13
N ALA A 20 -1.06 -14.34 -27.93
CA ALA A 20 -1.40 -15.44 -27.02
C ALA A 20 -2.86 -15.40 -26.52
N ARG A 21 -3.45 -14.20 -26.37
CA ARG A 21 -4.86 -14.03 -26.01
C ARG A 21 -5.83 -14.56 -27.07
N GLY A 22 -5.38 -14.75 -28.32
CA GLY A 22 -6.17 -15.42 -29.36
C GLY A 22 -6.40 -16.91 -29.11
N PHE A 23 -5.64 -17.55 -28.21
CA PHE A 23 -5.58 -19.02 -28.09
C PHE A 23 -5.98 -19.61 -26.72
N LEU A 24 -6.24 -18.83 -25.66
CA LEU A 24 -6.44 -19.38 -24.29
C LEU A 24 -7.86 -19.20 -23.74
N LYS A 25 -8.61 -20.31 -23.66
CA LYS A 25 -9.81 -20.52 -22.84
C LYS A 25 -9.42 -21.13 -21.47
N SER A 26 -8.89 -20.35 -20.53
CA SER A 26 -8.83 -20.71 -19.09
C SER A 26 -8.04 -19.63 -18.30
N PRO A 27 -8.59 -19.04 -17.22
CA PRO A 27 -7.88 -18.07 -16.40
C PRO A 27 -7.28 -18.77 -15.17
N THR A 28 -6.10 -19.35 -15.31
CA THR A 28 -5.26 -19.71 -14.17
C THR A 28 -4.00 -18.87 -14.21
N CYS A 29 -3.93 -17.87 -13.33
CA CYS A 29 -2.80 -16.97 -13.16
C CYS A 29 -1.63 -17.73 -12.50
N SER A 30 -0.95 -18.59 -13.27
CA SER A 30 0.40 -19.06 -12.94
C SER A 30 1.39 -18.26 -13.78
N MET A 31 2.38 -17.66 -13.12
CA MET A 31 3.53 -16.99 -13.76
C MET A 31 4.41 -17.99 -14.52
N THR A 32 3.89 -18.62 -15.57
CA THR A 32 4.63 -19.59 -16.38
C THR A 32 4.33 -19.48 -17.88
N HIS A 33 5.43 -19.45 -18.64
CA HIS A 33 5.61 -19.82 -20.06
C HIS A 33 5.28 -18.84 -21.18
N THR A 34 5.69 -17.58 -21.05
CA THR A 34 6.23 -16.87 -22.23
C THR A 34 7.38 -15.99 -21.79
N ARG A 35 8.47 -16.60 -21.27
CA ARG A 35 9.76 -15.89 -21.19
C ARG A 35 10.01 -15.42 -22.62
N GLY A 36 10.10 -14.10 -22.84
CA GLY A 36 10.50 -13.57 -24.14
C GLY A 36 11.83 -14.20 -24.58
N ASN A 37 12.32 -13.87 -25.78
CA ASN A 37 13.51 -14.54 -26.30
C ASN A 37 14.68 -14.46 -25.29
N PRO A 38 15.13 -15.61 -24.73
CA PRO A 38 16.15 -15.63 -23.68
C PRO A 38 17.47 -15.03 -24.16
N ASP A 39 17.79 -15.17 -25.45
CA ASP A 39 19.00 -14.62 -26.04
C ASP A 39 18.99 -13.09 -26.00
N ILE A 40 17.82 -12.47 -26.26
CA ILE A 40 17.67 -11.01 -26.19
C ILE A 40 17.86 -10.52 -24.74
N TYR A 41 17.30 -11.24 -23.77
CA TYR A 41 17.49 -10.91 -22.35
C TYR A 41 18.95 -11.09 -21.92
N CYS A 42 19.63 -12.14 -22.35
CA CYS A 42 21.06 -12.33 -22.08
C CYS A 42 21.91 -11.21 -22.69
N ARG A 43 21.68 -10.84 -23.96
CA ARG A 43 22.36 -9.69 -24.58
C ARG A 43 22.06 -8.38 -23.86
N PHE A 44 20.83 -8.22 -23.36
CA PHE A 44 20.48 -7.04 -22.59
C PHE A 44 21.20 -7.00 -21.24
N GLN A 45 21.32 -8.13 -20.54
CA GLN A 45 22.11 -8.24 -19.31
C GLN A 45 23.59 -7.91 -19.56
N GLU A 46 24.18 -8.43 -20.64
CA GLU A 46 25.57 -8.14 -21.03
C GLU A 46 25.78 -6.63 -21.24
N LEU A 47 24.90 -5.99 -22.02
CA LEU A 47 24.98 -4.56 -22.30
C LEU A 47 24.78 -3.70 -21.03
N VAL A 48 23.86 -4.09 -20.15
CA VAL A 48 23.65 -3.39 -18.89
C VAL A 48 24.87 -3.52 -17.97
N LEU A 49 25.49 -4.70 -17.93
CA LEU A 49 26.72 -4.91 -17.16
C LEU A 49 27.89 -4.07 -17.71
N GLU A 50 28.04 -3.99 -19.03
CA GLU A 50 29.05 -3.12 -19.66
C GLU A 50 28.83 -1.66 -19.27
N LEU A 51 27.59 -1.16 -19.32
CA LEU A 51 27.25 0.19 -18.88
C LEU A 51 27.55 0.42 -17.38
N GLU A 52 27.21 -0.52 -16.50
CA GLU A 52 27.55 -0.44 -15.08
C GLU A 52 29.08 -0.36 -14.88
N LEU A 53 29.85 -1.14 -15.63
CA LEU A 53 31.32 -1.14 -15.56
C LEU A 53 31.94 0.15 -16.11
N GLU A 54 31.38 0.72 -17.18
CA GLU A 54 31.80 2.01 -17.73
C GLU A 54 31.53 3.15 -16.76
N CYS A 55 30.33 3.19 -16.16
CA CYS A 55 29.99 4.16 -15.11
C CYS A 55 30.94 4.06 -13.92
N ARG A 56 31.35 2.84 -13.52
CA ARG A 56 32.36 2.63 -12.46
C ARG A 56 33.75 3.16 -12.81
N ARG A 57 34.12 3.17 -14.10
CA ARG A 57 35.44 3.63 -14.57
C ARG A 57 35.50 5.14 -14.83
N ALA A 58 34.37 5.83 -14.92
CA ALA A 58 34.30 7.26 -15.20
C ALA A 58 34.93 8.11 -14.07
N LEU A 59 35.61 9.20 -14.43
CA LEU A 59 36.35 10.08 -13.50
C LEU A 59 35.40 10.78 -12.49
N PRO A 60 35.88 11.11 -11.27
CA PRO A 60 35.11 11.86 -10.28
C PRO A 60 34.75 13.25 -10.84
N GLY A 61 33.47 13.46 -11.14
CA GLY A 61 32.96 14.72 -11.69
C GLY A 61 32.31 14.63 -13.07
N ALA A 62 32.40 13.49 -13.77
CA ALA A 62 31.76 13.30 -15.07
C ALA A 62 30.32 12.75 -15.00
N SER A 63 29.94 12.04 -13.93
CA SER A 63 28.54 11.64 -13.73
C SER A 63 27.76 12.75 -13.04
N GLY A 64 27.23 13.67 -13.86
CA GLY A 64 26.01 14.38 -13.49
C GLY A 64 24.96 13.37 -13.03
N ARG A 65 24.05 13.82 -12.15
CA ARG A 65 22.94 13.05 -11.57
C ARG A 65 21.92 12.68 -12.65
N GLU A 66 22.34 11.95 -13.66
CA GLU A 66 21.47 11.44 -14.73
C GLU A 66 20.74 10.22 -14.18
N GLU A 67 19.42 10.25 -14.35
CA GLU A 67 18.55 9.14 -14.02
C GLU A 67 19.02 7.87 -14.76
N PRO A 68 19.05 6.69 -14.11
CA PRO A 68 19.35 5.45 -14.81
C PRO A 68 18.41 5.30 -16.00
N PHE A 69 18.97 5.12 -17.19
CA PHE A 69 18.23 5.14 -18.46
C PHE A 69 16.98 4.24 -18.46
N LEU A 70 17.01 3.15 -17.69
CA LEU A 70 15.91 2.20 -17.61
C LEU A 70 14.67 2.81 -16.96
N PHE A 71 14.82 3.54 -15.85
CA PHE A 71 13.71 4.23 -15.20
C PHE A 71 13.18 5.37 -16.07
N GLN A 72 14.06 6.04 -16.82
CA GLN A 72 13.65 7.06 -17.78
C GLN A 72 12.74 6.45 -18.87
N VAL A 73 13.16 5.35 -19.49
CA VAL A 73 12.36 4.62 -20.51
C VAL A 73 11.00 4.21 -19.94
N PHE A 74 10.98 3.69 -18.71
CA PHE A 74 9.74 3.27 -18.05
C PHE A 74 8.79 4.44 -17.81
N ARG A 75 9.29 5.55 -17.27
CA ARG A 75 8.50 6.77 -17.04
C ARG A 75 7.98 7.36 -18.35
N GLU A 76 8.80 7.39 -19.40
CA GLU A 76 8.39 7.88 -20.71
C GLU A 76 7.22 7.05 -21.27
N ARG A 77 7.33 5.72 -21.24
CA ARG A 77 6.22 4.85 -21.69
C ARG A 77 4.96 5.02 -20.85
N LEU A 78 5.09 5.07 -19.52
CA LEU A 78 3.93 5.26 -18.65
C LEU A 78 3.28 6.64 -18.82
N LYS A 79 4.06 7.68 -19.15
CA LYS A 79 3.52 9.00 -19.52
C LYS A 79 2.72 8.95 -20.82
N THR A 80 3.17 8.20 -21.83
CA THR A 80 2.44 8.08 -23.12
C THR A 80 1.09 7.37 -22.99
N LEU A 81 0.94 6.44 -22.04
CA LEU A 81 -0.31 5.72 -21.81
C LEU A 81 -1.38 6.55 -21.09
N GLY A 82 -1.00 7.71 -20.53
CA GLY A 82 -1.90 8.57 -19.76
C GLY A 82 -2.35 7.98 -18.42
N THR A 83 -3.03 8.80 -17.63
CA THR A 83 -3.72 8.45 -16.38
C THR A 83 -5.24 8.51 -16.55
N GLY A 84 -5.70 8.18 -17.77
CA GLY A 84 -7.12 8.26 -18.13
C GLY A 84 -8.01 7.46 -17.18
N PRO A 85 -9.22 7.96 -16.85
CA PRO A 85 -10.14 7.25 -15.95
C PRO A 85 -10.73 5.99 -16.60
N ALA A 86 -10.61 5.84 -17.91
CA ALA A 86 -11.14 4.71 -18.65
C ALA A 86 -10.49 3.39 -18.23
N LEU A 87 -11.30 2.34 -18.10
CA LEU A 87 -10.85 1.01 -17.71
C LEU A 87 -9.74 0.48 -18.64
N ARG A 88 -9.86 0.74 -19.95
CA ARG A 88 -8.86 0.36 -20.95
C ARG A 88 -7.49 0.94 -20.63
N ASP A 89 -7.41 2.24 -20.36
CA ASP A 89 -6.15 2.94 -20.09
C ASP A 89 -5.50 2.40 -18.82
N ARG A 90 -6.30 2.14 -17.79
CA ARG A 90 -5.86 1.51 -16.54
C ARG A 90 -5.28 0.11 -16.75
N LEU A 91 -5.95 -0.72 -17.55
CA LEU A 91 -5.49 -2.08 -17.85
C LEU A 91 -4.21 -2.07 -18.69
N LEU A 92 -4.11 -1.18 -19.68
CA LEU A 92 -2.89 -1.01 -20.48
C LEU A 92 -1.72 -0.55 -19.60
N ARG A 93 -1.95 0.41 -18.69
CA ARG A 93 -0.94 0.86 -17.74
C ARG A 93 -0.50 -0.27 -16.81
N GLN A 94 -1.42 -1.07 -16.28
CA GLN A 94 -1.10 -2.22 -15.44
C GLN A 94 -0.28 -3.28 -16.19
N GLN A 95 -0.64 -3.57 -17.44
CA GLN A 95 0.09 -4.51 -18.28
C GLN A 95 1.52 -4.02 -18.56
N GLU A 96 1.68 -2.74 -18.89
CA GLU A 96 2.99 -2.11 -19.07
C GLU A 96 3.85 -2.21 -17.81
N LEU A 97 3.29 -1.95 -16.61
CA LEU A 97 4.00 -2.12 -15.34
C LEU A 97 4.45 -3.56 -15.08
N LEU A 98 3.64 -4.55 -15.46
CA LEU A 98 4.02 -5.96 -15.35
C LEU A 98 5.22 -6.28 -16.26
N PHE A 99 5.24 -5.76 -17.49
CA PHE A 99 6.37 -5.95 -18.40
C PHE A 99 7.64 -5.26 -17.90
N GLN A 100 7.52 -4.04 -17.39
CA GLN A 100 8.65 -3.31 -16.79
C GLN A 100 9.21 -4.06 -15.58
N THR A 101 8.35 -4.53 -14.68
CA THR A 101 8.76 -5.35 -13.53
C THR A 101 9.46 -6.63 -13.98
N ARG A 102 8.95 -7.27 -15.03
CA ARG A 102 9.56 -8.47 -15.61
C ARG A 102 10.94 -8.21 -16.18
N ILE A 103 11.13 -7.06 -16.84
CA ILE A 103 12.45 -6.65 -17.32
C ILE A 103 13.41 -6.45 -16.14
N LEU A 104 12.99 -5.74 -15.09
CA LEU A 104 13.82 -5.54 -13.89
C LEU A 104 14.25 -6.88 -13.28
N LEU A 105 13.31 -7.81 -13.11
CA LEU A 105 13.60 -9.15 -12.56
C LEU A 105 14.49 -10.00 -13.47
N GLY A 106 14.52 -9.68 -14.77
CA GLY A 106 15.40 -10.30 -15.76
C GLY A 106 16.80 -9.70 -15.79
N LEU A 107 17.06 -8.59 -15.10
CA LEU A 107 18.37 -7.95 -15.04
C LEU A 107 19.11 -8.31 -13.74
N PRO A 108 20.41 -7.99 -13.60
CA PRO A 108 21.11 -8.15 -12.34
C PRO A 108 20.46 -7.29 -11.22
N PRO A 109 20.40 -7.80 -9.96
CA PRO A 109 19.85 -7.04 -8.84
C PRO A 109 20.50 -5.67 -8.58
N SER A 110 21.77 -5.50 -8.96
CA SER A 110 22.51 -4.24 -8.83
C SER A 110 21.86 -3.08 -9.59
N VAL A 111 21.12 -3.35 -10.67
CA VAL A 111 20.50 -2.32 -11.51
C VAL A 111 19.47 -1.47 -10.75
N LEU A 112 18.87 -2.02 -9.68
CA LEU A 112 17.93 -1.29 -8.84
C LEU A 112 18.58 -0.28 -7.89
N VAL A 113 19.90 -0.38 -7.72
CA VAL A 113 20.63 0.32 -6.65
C VAL A 113 21.90 0.93 -7.25
N ALA A 114 21.94 2.26 -7.36
CA ALA A 114 23.10 2.97 -7.86
C ALA A 114 24.16 3.18 -6.76
N THR A 115 25.41 3.38 -7.16
CA THR A 115 26.45 3.93 -6.28
C THR A 115 26.69 5.40 -6.60
N GLN A 116 26.90 6.20 -5.56
CA GLN A 116 27.24 7.61 -5.68
C GLN A 116 28.53 7.89 -4.92
N LYS A 117 29.44 8.65 -5.54
CA LYS A 117 30.64 9.13 -4.87
C LYS A 117 30.40 10.51 -4.26
N LYS A 118 30.36 10.62 -2.93
CA LYS A 118 30.15 11.88 -2.21
C LYS A 118 31.31 12.10 -1.23
N GLY A 119 32.03 13.22 -1.38
CA GLY A 119 33.12 13.58 -0.46
C GLY A 119 34.30 12.59 -0.43
N GLY A 120 34.50 11.81 -1.49
CA GLY A 120 35.53 10.76 -1.56
C GLY A 120 35.06 9.36 -1.17
N GLU A 121 33.89 9.24 -0.53
CA GLU A 121 33.29 7.96 -0.15
C GLU A 121 32.25 7.50 -1.18
N ILE A 122 32.13 6.18 -1.35
CA ILE A 122 31.10 5.56 -2.19
C ILE A 122 29.93 5.18 -1.28
N THR A 123 28.76 5.75 -1.54
CA THR A 123 27.51 5.51 -0.82
C THR A 123 26.47 4.88 -1.73
N VAL A 124 25.50 4.19 -1.15
CA VAL A 124 24.40 3.57 -1.91
C VAL A 124 23.28 4.58 -2.18
N ALA A 125 22.78 4.65 -3.42
CA ALA A 125 21.70 5.53 -3.84
C ALA A 125 20.51 4.72 -4.42
N CYS A 126 19.36 4.80 -3.74
CA CYS A 126 18.13 4.08 -4.11
C CYS A 126 17.00 5.01 -4.58
N GLU A 127 17.29 6.29 -4.80
CA GLU A 127 16.27 7.34 -4.99
C GLU A 127 15.35 7.11 -6.18
N GLU A 128 15.92 6.69 -7.31
CA GLU A 128 15.16 6.50 -8.54
C GLU A 128 14.24 5.29 -8.45
N PHE A 129 14.70 4.21 -7.80
CA PHE A 129 13.86 3.06 -7.52
C PHE A 129 12.78 3.38 -6.49
N PHE A 130 13.08 4.16 -5.45
CA PHE A 130 12.06 4.60 -4.48
C PHE A 130 11.00 5.48 -5.14
N SER A 131 11.42 6.40 -6.00
CA SER A 131 10.50 7.22 -6.79
C SER A 131 9.60 6.33 -7.66
N PHE A 132 10.18 5.37 -8.39
CA PHE A 132 9.43 4.42 -9.21
C PHE A 132 8.47 3.56 -8.39
N VAL A 133 8.86 3.09 -7.21
CA VAL A 133 7.98 2.32 -6.32
C VAL A 133 6.80 3.16 -5.84
N ASN A 134 7.07 4.35 -5.32
CA ASN A 134 6.05 5.22 -4.72
C ASN A 134 5.10 5.82 -5.75
N THR A 135 5.52 5.98 -7.01
CA THR A 135 4.66 6.58 -8.05
C THR A 135 3.96 5.52 -8.89
N GLU A 136 4.64 4.41 -9.20
CA GLU A 136 4.16 3.45 -10.19
C GLU A 136 3.94 2.06 -9.59
N LEU A 137 4.98 1.41 -9.01
CA LEU A 137 4.84 0.01 -8.60
C LEU A 137 3.85 -0.20 -7.44
N ARG A 138 3.62 0.80 -6.57
CA ARG A 138 2.58 0.71 -5.53
C ARG A 138 1.20 0.40 -6.13
N ASN A 139 0.96 0.80 -7.38
CA ASN A 139 -0.29 0.57 -8.11
C ASN A 139 -0.42 -0.85 -8.68
N SER A 140 0.64 -1.66 -8.61
CA SER A 140 0.64 -3.10 -8.91
C SER A 140 0.49 -3.99 -7.67
N CYS A 141 0.45 -3.40 -6.46
CA CYS A 141 0.27 -4.13 -5.21
C CYS A 141 -1.13 -4.75 -5.13
N SER A 142 -1.21 -6.08 -5.11
CA SER A 142 -2.46 -6.79 -4.86
C SER A 142 -2.86 -6.81 -3.39
N ARG A 143 -1.92 -6.58 -2.46
CA ARG A 143 -2.13 -6.68 -1.00
C ARG A 143 -1.99 -5.33 -0.28
N GLY A 144 -2.56 -4.27 -0.84
CA GLY A 144 -2.63 -2.93 -0.23
C GLY A 144 -1.33 -2.15 -0.14
N CYS A 145 -0.37 -2.68 0.63
CA CYS A 145 0.89 -2.01 0.98
C CYS A 145 2.13 -2.91 0.76
N SER A 146 2.01 -3.97 -0.03
CA SER A 146 3.12 -4.92 -0.28
C SER A 146 3.28 -5.23 -1.77
N LEU A 147 4.53 -5.12 -2.22
CA LEU A 147 5.00 -5.60 -3.50
C LEU A 147 5.11 -7.15 -3.49
N PRO A 148 5.14 -7.77 -4.68
CA PRO A 148 5.47 -9.18 -4.82
C PRO A 148 6.83 -9.54 -4.22
N TYR A 149 6.97 -10.80 -3.79
CA TYR A 149 8.21 -11.32 -3.21
C TYR A 149 9.40 -11.13 -4.15
N ASP A 150 9.23 -11.42 -5.44
CA ASP A 150 10.34 -11.47 -6.38
C ASP A 150 11.05 -10.11 -6.51
N ILE A 151 10.30 -9.02 -6.70
CA ILE A 151 10.87 -7.68 -6.81
C ILE A 151 11.43 -7.18 -5.46
N THR A 152 10.77 -7.55 -4.36
CA THR A 152 11.25 -7.22 -3.00
C THR A 152 12.59 -7.89 -2.74
N ALA A 153 12.70 -9.20 -2.95
CA ALA A 153 13.93 -9.95 -2.78
C ALA A 153 15.02 -9.49 -3.76
N HIS A 154 14.64 -9.14 -5.00
CA HIS A 154 15.56 -8.61 -5.99
C HIS A 154 16.21 -7.31 -5.51
N PHE A 155 15.43 -6.35 -4.99
CA PHE A 155 15.97 -5.12 -4.41
C PHE A 155 16.96 -5.40 -3.27
N PHE A 156 16.60 -6.21 -2.27
CA PHE A 156 17.49 -6.45 -1.13
C PHE A 156 18.75 -7.22 -1.52
N ARG A 157 18.68 -8.15 -2.48
CA ARG A 157 19.87 -8.81 -3.04
C ARG A 157 20.79 -7.81 -3.75
N GLY A 158 20.21 -6.85 -4.47
CA GLY A 158 20.91 -5.73 -5.09
C GLY A 158 21.63 -4.88 -4.06
N LEU A 159 20.90 -4.43 -3.03
CA LEU A 159 21.44 -3.65 -1.92
C LEU A 159 22.65 -4.31 -1.26
N LEU A 160 22.58 -5.61 -0.95
CA LEU A 160 23.70 -6.34 -0.35
C LEU A 160 24.90 -6.49 -1.29
N SER A 161 24.66 -6.56 -2.60
CA SER A 161 25.73 -6.72 -3.59
C SER A 161 26.43 -5.38 -3.86
N THR A 162 25.64 -4.33 -4.05
CA THR A 162 26.12 -2.97 -4.32
C THR A 162 26.82 -2.36 -3.10
N SER A 163 26.39 -2.69 -1.87
CA SER A 163 27.02 -2.15 -0.65
C SER A 163 28.46 -2.63 -0.45
N LEU A 164 28.90 -3.69 -1.13
CA LEU A 164 30.29 -4.14 -1.10
C LEU A 164 31.27 -3.15 -1.72
N GLU A 165 30.78 -2.25 -2.57
CA GLU A 165 31.58 -1.17 -3.18
C GLU A 165 31.83 -0.02 -2.19
N CYS A 166 31.08 0.02 -1.09
CA CYS A 166 31.18 1.06 -0.08
C CYS A 166 32.28 0.76 0.94
N ASN A 167 32.83 1.82 1.53
CA ASN A 167 33.85 1.69 2.60
C ASN A 167 33.29 0.93 3.83
N SER A 168 31.99 1.05 4.07
CA SER A 168 31.30 0.50 5.25
C SER A 168 29.98 -0.18 4.85
N PRO A 169 30.02 -1.41 4.31
CA PRO A 169 28.84 -2.07 3.76
C PRO A 169 27.70 -2.23 4.78
N ALA A 170 28.03 -2.56 6.04
CA ALA A 170 27.03 -2.79 7.08
C ALA A 170 26.29 -1.51 7.51
N GLN A 171 26.99 -0.37 7.51
CA GLN A 171 26.37 0.92 7.85
C GLN A 171 25.47 1.38 6.70
N GLU A 172 25.90 1.24 5.45
CA GLU A 172 25.10 1.58 4.28
C GLU A 172 23.81 0.76 4.18
N VAL A 173 23.87 -0.55 4.41
CA VAL A 173 22.65 -1.39 4.46
C VAL A 173 21.69 -0.91 5.56
N THR A 174 22.22 -0.53 6.72
CA THR A 174 21.41 0.00 7.83
C THR A 174 20.79 1.35 7.47
N ALA A 175 21.56 2.24 6.83
CA ALA A 175 21.08 3.55 6.39
C ALA A 175 19.98 3.45 5.33
N VAL A 176 20.13 2.54 4.35
CA VAL A 176 19.10 2.30 3.33
C VAL A 176 17.83 1.73 3.97
N LEU A 177 17.93 0.82 4.94
CA LEU A 177 16.76 0.32 5.67
C LEU A 177 16.01 1.44 6.41
N SER A 178 16.73 2.35 7.07
CA SER A 178 16.14 3.54 7.68
C SER A 178 15.50 4.47 6.64
N SER A 179 16.14 4.63 5.48
CA SER A 179 15.59 5.40 4.36
C SER A 179 14.30 4.77 3.81
N CYS A 180 14.23 3.44 3.67
CA CYS A 180 13.00 2.74 3.30
C CYS A 180 11.86 3.05 4.28
N GLN A 181 12.13 3.07 5.59
CA GLN A 181 11.09 3.36 6.59
C GLN A 181 10.52 4.78 6.45
N ALA A 182 11.35 5.76 6.12
CA ALA A 182 10.92 7.16 6.03
C ALA A 182 10.38 7.53 4.63
N ARG A 183 10.92 6.92 3.56
CA ARG A 183 10.77 7.42 2.18
C ARG A 183 10.22 6.41 1.20
N CYS A 184 10.26 5.11 1.50
CA CYS A 184 9.69 4.07 0.65
C CYS A 184 9.00 2.98 1.51
N PRO A 185 7.96 3.35 2.27
CA PRO A 185 7.32 2.47 3.25
C PRO A 185 6.73 1.21 2.62
N VAL A 186 6.30 1.24 1.35
CA VAL A 186 5.82 0.06 0.61
C VAL A 186 6.89 -1.02 0.57
N LEU A 187 8.11 -0.66 0.19
CA LEU A 187 9.21 -1.59 0.04
C LEU A 187 9.58 -2.23 1.38
N PHE A 188 9.53 -1.43 2.45
CA PHE A 188 9.76 -1.91 3.79
C PHE A 188 8.61 -2.82 4.29
N CYS A 189 7.34 -2.44 4.11
CA CYS A 189 6.18 -3.29 4.40
C CYS A 189 6.29 -4.63 3.67
N SER A 190 6.74 -4.61 2.41
CA SER A 190 7.00 -5.81 1.62
C SER A 190 8.08 -6.69 2.25
N ALA A 191 9.17 -6.08 2.72
CA ALA A 191 10.25 -6.81 3.40
C ALA A 191 9.75 -7.52 4.66
N VAL A 192 8.94 -6.82 5.48
CA VAL A 192 8.35 -7.37 6.72
C VAL A 192 7.40 -8.51 6.39
N ARG A 193 6.49 -8.32 5.42
CA ARG A 193 5.54 -9.35 5.01
C ARG A 193 6.22 -10.64 4.58
N TRP A 194 7.32 -10.52 3.83
CA TRP A 194 8.06 -11.65 3.28
C TRP A 194 9.24 -12.08 4.15
N TRP A 195 9.35 -11.57 5.38
CA TRP A 195 10.56 -11.68 6.19
C TRP A 195 11.03 -13.12 6.38
N GLN A 196 10.13 -14.08 6.65
CA GLN A 196 10.49 -15.49 6.80
C GLN A 196 11.27 -16.07 5.61
N ARG A 197 10.88 -15.70 4.39
CA ARG A 197 11.56 -16.14 3.16
C ARG A 197 12.78 -15.28 2.86
N LEU A 198 12.72 -14.00 3.20
CA LEU A 198 13.76 -13.03 2.91
C LEU A 198 14.98 -13.21 3.83
N GLU A 199 14.76 -13.46 5.12
CA GLU A 199 15.80 -13.63 6.13
C GLU A 199 16.82 -14.69 5.69
N LEU A 200 16.35 -15.88 5.28
CA LEU A 200 17.21 -16.98 4.86
C LEU A 200 18.10 -16.60 3.67
N VAL A 201 17.54 -15.89 2.70
CA VAL A 201 18.24 -15.43 1.51
C VAL A 201 19.28 -14.36 1.85
N LEU A 202 18.91 -13.36 2.65
CA LEU A 202 19.79 -12.24 2.97
C LEU A 202 20.91 -12.66 3.94
N CYS A 203 20.61 -13.48 4.95
CA CYS A 203 21.60 -13.98 5.90
C CYS A 203 22.66 -14.84 5.18
N SER A 204 22.21 -15.76 4.32
CA SER A 204 23.13 -16.63 3.57
C SER A 204 24.00 -15.85 2.59
N GLN A 205 23.42 -14.89 1.87
CA GLN A 205 24.16 -14.01 0.96
C GLN A 205 25.20 -13.17 1.72
N TRP A 206 24.80 -12.53 2.83
CA TRP A 206 25.72 -11.71 3.63
C TRP A 206 26.89 -12.52 4.18
N LYS A 207 26.59 -13.69 4.77
CA LYS A 207 27.62 -14.59 5.31
C LYS A 207 28.59 -15.04 4.22
N ARG A 208 28.09 -15.33 3.02
CA ARG A 208 28.92 -15.74 1.87
C ARG A 208 29.82 -14.61 1.36
N LEU A 209 29.33 -13.38 1.34
CA LEU A 209 30.06 -12.24 0.76
C LEU A 209 31.10 -11.64 1.71
N LEU A 210 30.79 -11.53 3.01
CA LEU A 210 31.61 -10.80 3.97
C LEU A 210 32.11 -11.65 5.15
N GLY A 211 31.49 -12.81 5.42
CA GLY A 211 31.81 -13.63 6.60
C GLY A 211 31.57 -12.92 7.95
N ALA A 212 30.95 -11.74 7.93
CA ALA A 212 30.79 -10.83 9.06
C ALA A 212 29.43 -11.02 9.76
N PRO A 213 29.26 -10.51 11.00
CA PRO A 213 27.94 -10.44 11.63
C PRO A 213 26.96 -9.61 10.76
N LEU A 214 25.66 -9.87 10.93
CA LEU A 214 24.64 -9.16 10.17
C LEU A 214 24.68 -7.63 10.46
N PRO A 215 24.35 -6.79 9.46
CA PRO A 215 24.13 -5.38 9.67
C PRO A 215 23.09 -5.14 10.77
N ARG A 216 23.32 -4.11 11.60
CA ARG A 216 22.43 -3.77 12.72
C ARG A 216 20.96 -3.65 12.28
N GLY A 217 20.71 -3.02 11.13
CA GLY A 217 19.35 -2.90 10.61
C GLY A 217 18.68 -4.24 10.28
N LEU A 218 19.40 -5.22 9.73
CA LEU A 218 18.83 -6.56 9.47
C LEU A 218 18.70 -7.37 10.76
N GLN A 219 19.66 -7.23 11.68
CA GLN A 219 19.60 -7.87 12.99
C GLN A 219 18.38 -7.39 13.79
N SER A 220 18.08 -6.09 13.78
CA SER A 220 16.91 -5.57 14.49
C SER A 220 15.59 -6.10 13.96
N LEU A 221 15.49 -6.34 12.63
CA LEU A 221 14.29 -6.95 12.04
C LEU A 221 14.13 -8.40 12.47
N LYS A 222 15.25 -9.14 12.52
CA LYS A 222 15.28 -10.52 13.02
C LYS A 222 14.86 -10.60 14.49
N ASP A 223 15.41 -9.73 15.33
CA ASP A 223 15.10 -9.68 16.77
C ASP A 223 13.63 -9.28 17.01
N LEU A 224 13.08 -8.41 16.17
CA LEU A 224 11.69 -8.01 16.25
C LEU A 224 10.76 -9.18 15.87
N GLN A 225 11.07 -9.91 14.78
CA GLN A 225 10.32 -11.09 14.39
C GLN A 225 10.35 -12.18 15.48
N SER A 226 11.51 -12.46 16.07
CA SER A 226 11.63 -13.49 17.11
C SER A 226 10.84 -13.11 18.36
N SER A 227 10.87 -11.83 18.75
CA SER A 227 10.09 -11.29 19.86
C SER A 227 8.59 -11.46 19.64
N PHE A 228 8.09 -11.17 18.43
CA PHE A 228 6.67 -11.36 18.10
C PHE A 228 6.28 -12.83 18.02
N ASN A 229 7.14 -13.71 17.51
CA ASN A 229 6.89 -15.15 17.52
C ASN A 229 6.75 -15.67 18.96
N SER A 230 7.65 -15.26 19.87
CA SER A 230 7.60 -15.63 21.29
C SER A 230 6.37 -15.04 22.02
N PHE A 231 5.96 -13.81 21.65
CA PHE A 231 4.72 -13.24 22.14
C PHE A 231 3.50 -14.04 21.67
N LEU A 232 3.44 -14.46 20.41
CA LEU A 232 2.33 -15.26 19.89
C LEU A 232 2.29 -16.69 20.46
N SER A 233 3.44 -17.28 20.81
CA SER A 233 3.49 -18.58 21.51
C SER A 233 3.21 -18.49 23.02
N SER A 234 2.90 -17.29 23.53
CA SER A 234 2.63 -17.02 24.96
C SER A 234 3.84 -17.23 25.89
N GLU A 235 5.05 -17.27 25.33
CA GLU A 235 6.30 -17.35 26.10
C GLU A 235 6.71 -15.98 26.66
N ALA A 236 6.35 -14.88 25.97
CA ALA A 236 6.65 -13.52 26.40
C ALA A 236 5.42 -12.78 26.95
N THR A 237 5.60 -12.07 28.06
CA THR A 237 4.54 -11.30 28.75
C THR A 237 4.45 -9.83 28.32
N SER A 238 5.41 -9.30 27.56
CA SER A 238 5.45 -7.90 27.14
C SER A 238 5.68 -7.70 25.65
N LEU A 239 5.08 -6.63 25.10
CA LEU A 239 5.26 -6.20 23.72
C LEU A 239 6.62 -5.49 23.54
N PRO A 240 7.35 -5.70 22.43
CA PRO A 240 8.55 -4.93 22.14
C PRO A 240 8.24 -3.42 22.07
N SER A 241 9.04 -2.61 22.78
CA SER A 241 8.76 -1.23 23.20
C SER A 241 8.89 -0.16 22.11
N ASN A 242 8.57 -0.46 20.85
CA ASN A 242 8.74 0.49 19.76
C ASN A 242 7.36 0.77 19.17
N GLY A 243 6.70 1.84 19.64
CA GLY A 243 5.40 2.33 19.14
C GLY A 243 5.44 2.88 17.70
N THR A 244 6.28 2.29 16.85
CA THR A 244 6.42 2.62 15.44
C THR A 244 5.49 1.75 14.61
N TRP A 245 5.12 2.23 13.42
CA TRP A 245 4.33 1.46 12.47
C TRP A 245 5.01 0.15 12.03
N VAL A 246 6.35 0.09 12.10
CA VAL A 246 7.15 -1.09 11.78
C VAL A 246 6.79 -2.25 12.71
N SER A 247 6.74 -2.01 14.02
CA SER A 247 6.35 -3.03 14.98
C SER A 247 4.93 -3.52 14.74
N ALA A 248 4.01 -2.60 14.40
CA ALA A 248 2.63 -2.95 14.07
C ALA A 248 2.54 -3.80 12.79
N ALA A 249 3.36 -3.51 11.77
CA ALA A 249 3.45 -4.32 10.55
C ALA A 249 3.94 -5.74 10.85
N PHE A 250 4.98 -5.90 11.68
CA PHE A 250 5.48 -7.20 12.09
C PHE A 250 4.41 -8.00 12.85
N LEU A 251 3.73 -7.39 13.82
CA LEU A 251 2.64 -8.07 14.53
C LEU A 251 1.55 -8.50 13.56
N HIS A 252 1.05 -7.57 12.73
CA HIS A 252 -0.04 -7.85 11.80
C HIS A 252 0.33 -9.04 10.90
N PHE A 253 1.44 -8.97 10.17
CA PHE A 253 1.78 -10.02 9.21
C PHE A 253 2.09 -11.36 9.90
N THR A 254 2.63 -11.34 11.13
CA THR A 254 2.88 -12.58 11.88
C THR A 254 1.56 -13.20 12.36
N VAL A 255 0.62 -12.40 12.87
CA VAL A 255 -0.73 -12.83 13.26
C VAL A 255 -1.49 -13.37 12.05
N GLN A 256 -1.38 -12.72 10.89
CA GLN A 256 -2.00 -13.18 9.66
C GLN A 256 -1.48 -14.56 9.23
N GLN A 257 -0.19 -14.82 9.39
CA GLN A 257 0.47 -16.06 8.97
C GLN A 257 0.32 -17.23 9.95
N HIS A 258 0.30 -16.98 11.27
CA HIS A 258 0.44 -18.05 12.27
C HIS A 258 -0.78 -18.23 13.17
N ALA A 259 -1.60 -17.19 13.38
CA ALA A 259 -2.68 -17.27 14.34
C ALA A 259 -3.94 -17.82 13.69
N GLU A 260 -4.39 -18.98 14.19
CA GLU A 260 -5.77 -19.43 14.06
C GLU A 260 -6.72 -18.32 14.50
N HIS A 261 -7.87 -18.23 13.85
CA HIS A 261 -8.79 -17.11 13.98
C HIS A 261 -9.20 -16.80 15.43
N GLU A 262 -9.32 -17.84 16.27
CA GLU A 262 -9.67 -17.74 17.70
C GLU A 262 -8.54 -17.10 18.53
N LYS A 263 -7.28 -17.45 18.25
CA LYS A 263 -6.10 -16.93 18.97
C LYS A 263 -5.83 -15.44 18.69
N ARG A 264 -6.39 -14.90 17.60
CA ARG A 264 -6.21 -13.48 17.25
C ARG A 264 -6.90 -12.54 18.24
N GLY A 265 -8.04 -12.94 18.81
CA GLY A 265 -8.75 -12.14 19.82
C GLY A 265 -7.96 -12.05 21.14
N GLU A 266 -7.26 -13.11 21.52
CA GLU A 266 -6.40 -13.14 22.71
C GLU A 266 -5.18 -12.23 22.56
N VAL A 267 -4.63 -12.13 21.35
CA VAL A 267 -3.54 -11.21 21.02
C VAL A 267 -3.96 -9.75 21.27
N LEU A 268 -5.15 -9.34 20.83
CA LEU A 268 -5.65 -7.99 21.07
C LEU A 268 -5.85 -7.70 22.56
N LYS A 269 -6.41 -8.65 23.32
CA LYS A 269 -6.59 -8.51 24.77
C LYS A 269 -5.26 -8.33 25.52
N ARG A 270 -4.18 -8.98 25.05
CA ARG A 270 -2.85 -8.90 25.66
C ARG A 270 -2.12 -7.59 25.40
N LEU A 271 -2.43 -6.88 24.31
CA LEU A 271 -1.80 -5.59 24.00
C LEU A 271 -2.15 -4.50 25.03
N GLY A 272 -3.31 -4.62 25.70
CA GLY A 272 -3.76 -3.71 26.74
C GLY A 272 -3.98 -2.25 26.27
N PRO A 273 -4.41 -1.35 27.17
CA PRO A 273 -4.80 0.02 26.82
C PRO A 273 -3.62 0.95 26.49
N LYS A 274 -2.37 0.53 26.74
CA LYS A 274 -1.17 1.33 26.45
C LYS A 274 -0.69 1.19 24.99
N ALA A 275 -1.35 0.36 24.19
CA ALA A 275 -0.99 0.07 22.81
C ALA A 275 -1.79 0.89 21.79
N GLU A 276 -2.42 2.00 22.18
CA GLU A 276 -3.31 2.79 21.33
C GLU A 276 -2.69 3.19 19.98
N PRO A 277 -1.50 3.85 19.90
CA PRO A 277 -0.93 4.25 18.60
C PRO A 277 -0.57 3.03 17.74
N PHE A 278 -0.27 1.91 18.39
CA PHE A 278 0.10 0.67 17.76
C PHE A 278 -1.12 -0.03 17.15
N LEU A 279 -2.27 -0.02 17.83
CA LEU A 279 -3.54 -0.57 17.33
C LEU A 279 -4.07 0.21 16.12
N VAL A 280 -3.88 1.53 16.06
CA VAL A 280 -4.27 2.33 14.88
C VAL A 280 -3.53 1.87 13.61
N TYR A 281 -2.23 1.56 13.70
CA TYR A 281 -1.49 0.97 12.57
C TYR A 281 -1.97 -0.44 12.22
N VAL A 282 -2.31 -1.27 13.22
CA VAL A 282 -2.90 -2.59 12.98
C VAL A 282 -4.25 -2.46 12.27
N LEU A 283 -5.08 -1.48 12.64
CA LEU A 283 -6.34 -1.17 11.95
C LEU A 283 -6.07 -0.80 10.50
N PHE A 284 -5.14 0.10 10.24
CA PHE A 284 -4.75 0.50 8.89
C PHE A 284 -4.41 -0.73 8.01
N PHE A 285 -3.50 -1.59 8.45
CA PHE A 285 -3.14 -2.78 7.68
C PHE A 285 -4.31 -3.78 7.54
N SER A 286 -5.19 -3.87 8.53
CA SER A 286 -6.38 -4.73 8.49
C SER A 286 -7.42 -4.24 7.46
N VAL A 287 -7.63 -2.91 7.40
CA VAL A 287 -8.46 -2.26 6.37
C VAL A 287 -7.91 -2.52 4.98
N MET A 288 -6.58 -2.40 4.80
CA MET A 288 -5.94 -2.67 3.51
C MET A 288 -6.12 -4.12 3.06
N ASP A 289 -6.02 -5.06 3.99
CA ASP A 289 -6.27 -6.48 3.75
C ASP A 289 -7.75 -6.76 3.41
N PHE A 290 -8.70 -6.10 4.07
CA PHE A 290 -10.13 -6.18 3.74
C PHE A 290 -10.39 -5.67 2.32
N ILE A 291 -9.81 -4.53 1.95
CA ILE A 291 -9.91 -3.98 0.59
C ILE A 291 -9.25 -4.92 -0.43
N SER A 292 -8.09 -5.49 -0.11
CA SER A 292 -7.39 -6.45 -0.97
C SER A 292 -8.26 -7.69 -1.23
N ALA A 293 -8.94 -8.20 -0.20
CA ALA A 293 -9.85 -9.33 -0.33
C ALA A 293 -11.07 -9.01 -1.22
N GLN A 294 -11.53 -7.75 -1.23
CA GLN A 294 -12.63 -7.26 -2.08
C GLN A 294 -12.19 -7.11 -3.54
N VAL A 295 -11.05 -6.46 -3.78
CA VAL A 295 -10.59 -6.10 -5.13
C VAL A 295 -9.92 -7.29 -5.84
N THR A 296 -9.23 -8.15 -5.11
CA THR A 296 -8.48 -9.30 -5.63
C THR A 296 -8.85 -10.62 -4.93
N PRO A 297 -10.08 -11.14 -5.12
CA PRO A 297 -10.55 -12.35 -4.42
C PRO A 297 -9.77 -13.62 -4.81
N GLN A 298 -9.02 -13.59 -5.93
CA GLN A 298 -8.23 -14.73 -6.41
C GLN A 298 -7.03 -15.07 -5.52
N GLU A 299 -6.65 -14.22 -4.57
CA GLU A 299 -5.52 -14.45 -3.67
C GLU A 299 -5.86 -15.27 -2.41
N GLY A 300 -7.07 -15.81 -2.32
CA GLY A 300 -7.47 -16.75 -1.26
C GLY A 300 -7.75 -16.12 0.10
N MET A 301 -7.83 -14.79 0.18
CA MET A 301 -8.24 -14.08 1.41
C MET A 301 -9.76 -14.04 1.51
N ASP A 302 -10.28 -14.53 2.64
CA ASP A 302 -11.71 -14.49 2.95
C ASP A 302 -12.12 -13.09 3.41
N VAL A 303 -12.95 -12.43 2.60
CA VAL A 303 -13.48 -11.08 2.86
C VAL A 303 -14.17 -10.99 4.23
N HIS A 304 -14.94 -12.02 4.62
CA HIS A 304 -15.66 -11.99 5.90
C HIS A 304 -14.70 -12.05 7.08
N LYS A 305 -13.67 -12.89 7.01
CA LYS A 305 -12.64 -12.97 8.06
C LYS A 305 -11.82 -11.68 8.14
N ALA A 306 -11.54 -11.06 7.00
CA ALA A 306 -10.82 -9.78 6.96
C ALA A 306 -11.67 -8.64 7.56
N LEU A 307 -12.98 -8.62 7.27
CA LEU A 307 -13.91 -7.67 7.86
C LEU A 307 -14.04 -7.89 9.37
N GLU A 308 -14.28 -9.12 9.81
CA GLU A 308 -14.43 -9.46 11.23
C GLU A 308 -13.19 -9.09 12.04
N TRP A 309 -12.01 -9.39 11.51
CA TRP A 309 -10.75 -8.99 12.14
C TRP A 309 -10.63 -7.47 12.25
N SER A 310 -10.92 -6.75 11.17
CA SER A 310 -10.88 -5.28 11.15
C SER A 310 -11.88 -4.65 12.12
N SER A 311 -13.09 -5.21 12.21
CA SER A 311 -14.12 -4.78 13.17
C SER A 311 -13.69 -5.02 14.62
N ARG A 312 -13.04 -6.15 14.93
CA ARG A 312 -12.52 -6.43 16.28
C ARG A 312 -11.43 -5.45 16.70
N VAL A 313 -10.52 -5.11 15.79
CA VAL A 313 -9.47 -4.10 16.05
C VAL A 313 -10.11 -2.73 16.28
N LEU A 314 -11.08 -2.35 15.43
CA LEU A 314 -11.80 -1.09 15.56
C LEU A 314 -12.59 -0.99 16.86
N GLN A 315 -13.29 -2.05 17.26
CA GLN A 315 -14.01 -2.10 18.54
C GLN A 315 -13.06 -1.87 19.72
N CYS A 316 -11.90 -2.53 19.71
CA CYS A 316 -10.89 -2.36 20.76
C CYS A 316 -10.35 -0.92 20.84
N LEU A 317 -10.19 -0.26 19.69
CA LEU A 317 -9.80 1.16 19.62
C LEU A 317 -10.91 2.08 20.13
N ALA A 318 -12.16 1.83 19.75
CA ALA A 318 -13.31 2.62 20.18
C ALA A 318 -13.53 2.55 21.69
N GLU A 319 -13.40 1.35 22.29
CA GLU A 319 -13.47 1.15 23.75
C GLU A 319 -12.38 1.91 24.51
N GLN A 320 -11.23 2.16 23.87
CA GLN A 320 -10.10 2.90 24.45
C GLN A 320 -10.19 4.42 24.21
N GLY A 321 -11.20 4.90 23.48
CA GLY A 321 -11.32 6.32 23.11
C GLY A 321 -10.23 6.78 22.14
N ALA A 322 -9.69 5.86 21.34
CA ALA A 322 -8.58 6.10 20.45
C ALA A 322 -9.02 6.80 19.16
N GLY A 323 -8.19 7.70 18.62
CA GLY A 323 -8.49 8.42 17.37
C GLY A 323 -8.37 7.55 16.11
N TRP A 324 -9.22 6.52 15.96
CA TRP A 324 -9.18 5.56 14.83
C TRP A 324 -9.61 6.18 13.50
N LEU A 325 -10.43 7.23 13.53
CA LEU A 325 -10.86 8.00 12.35
C LEU A 325 -9.70 8.55 11.54
N ALA A 326 -8.54 8.71 12.18
CA ALA A 326 -7.23 8.97 11.57
C ALA A 326 -6.99 8.17 10.27
N VAL A 327 -7.33 6.87 10.26
CA VAL A 327 -7.08 5.99 9.10
C VAL A 327 -7.87 6.44 7.85
N PHE A 328 -8.99 7.14 8.06
CA PHE A 328 -9.93 7.55 7.01
C PHE A 328 -9.87 9.05 6.72
N CYS A 329 -9.13 9.87 7.46
CA CYS A 329 -9.08 11.30 7.17
C CYS A 329 -8.40 11.59 5.81
N PRO A 330 -8.85 12.64 5.08
CA PRO A 330 -8.16 13.17 3.90
C PRO A 330 -6.69 13.54 4.15
N ALA A 331 -5.87 13.53 3.09
CA ALA A 331 -4.46 13.91 3.17
C ALA A 331 -4.32 15.35 3.67
N GLY A 332 -3.36 15.58 4.58
CA GLY A 332 -3.05 16.91 5.11
C GLY A 332 -4.02 17.47 6.17
N LYS A 333 -5.13 16.77 6.46
CA LYS A 333 -6.07 17.11 7.55
C LYS A 333 -5.99 16.12 8.72
N GLY A 334 -4.86 15.42 8.80
CA GLY A 334 -4.70 14.19 9.55
C GLY A 334 -3.61 14.17 10.61
N CYS A 335 -3.50 13.05 11.33
CA CYS A 335 -2.36 12.77 12.20
C CYS A 335 -1.14 12.34 11.36
N ARG A 336 0.00 13.00 11.57
CA ARG A 336 1.27 12.71 10.89
C ARG A 336 1.73 11.26 10.96
N LEU A 337 1.21 10.50 11.94
CA LEU A 337 1.53 9.10 12.17
C LEU A 337 1.23 8.22 10.95
N TYR A 338 0.13 8.46 10.23
CA TYR A 338 -0.31 7.58 9.13
C TYR A 338 -0.06 8.14 7.72
N GLU A 339 0.34 9.40 7.59
CA GLU A 339 0.60 10.03 6.29
C GLU A 339 1.66 9.24 5.50
N VAL A 340 2.72 8.80 6.17
CA VAL A 340 3.78 7.96 5.58
C VAL A 340 3.21 6.66 4.99
N LEU A 341 2.32 5.98 5.71
CA LEU A 341 1.74 4.73 5.22
C LEU A 341 0.68 4.96 4.14
N ARG A 342 -0.08 6.04 4.23
CA ARG A 342 -1.09 6.40 3.23
C ARG A 342 -0.47 6.64 1.87
N ASP A 343 0.68 7.30 1.81
CA ASP A 343 1.44 7.49 0.57
C ASP A 343 2.00 6.18 0.00
N ALA A 344 2.05 5.13 0.82
CA ALA A 344 2.44 3.78 0.43
C ALA A 344 1.31 3.00 -0.25
N VAL A 345 0.05 3.40 -0.03
CA VAL A 345 -1.12 2.64 -0.50
C VAL A 345 -1.34 2.87 -1.99
N SER A 346 -1.80 1.83 -2.69
CA SER A 346 -2.17 1.98 -4.10
C SER A 346 -3.37 2.89 -4.29
N ASP A 347 -3.43 3.60 -5.43
CA ASP A 347 -4.51 4.54 -5.70
C ASP A 347 -5.89 3.83 -5.72
N GLN A 348 -5.92 2.55 -6.12
CA GLN A 348 -7.12 1.72 -6.06
C GLN A 348 -7.56 1.43 -4.62
N HIS A 349 -6.62 1.19 -3.69
CA HIS A 349 -6.95 0.94 -2.29
C HIS A 349 -7.42 2.22 -1.60
N VAL A 350 -6.78 3.36 -1.88
CA VAL A 350 -7.24 4.67 -1.40
C VAL A 350 -8.67 4.94 -1.88
N LYS A 351 -8.96 4.70 -3.16
CA LYS A 351 -10.30 4.84 -3.74
C LYS A 351 -11.34 3.92 -3.07
N MET A 352 -10.95 2.78 -2.52
CA MET A 352 -11.87 1.83 -1.87
C MET A 352 -12.04 2.06 -0.37
N LEU A 353 -11.34 3.03 0.23
CA LEU A 353 -11.50 3.40 1.65
C LEU A 353 -12.95 3.68 2.06
N PRO A 354 -13.78 4.40 1.27
CA PRO A 354 -15.18 4.62 1.63
C PRO A 354 -15.99 3.35 1.79
N VAL A 355 -15.73 2.35 0.94
CA VAL A 355 -16.39 1.04 1.01
C VAL A 355 -16.00 0.32 2.30
N ALA A 356 -14.72 0.37 2.68
CA ALA A 356 -14.24 -0.20 3.92
C ALA A 356 -14.80 0.50 5.16
N PHE A 357 -14.80 1.84 5.17
CA PHE A 357 -15.34 2.65 6.25
C PHE A 357 -16.79 2.27 6.58
N TYR A 358 -17.68 2.30 5.59
CA TYR A 358 -19.09 1.96 5.82
C TYR A 358 -19.31 0.47 6.12
N SER A 359 -18.55 -0.43 5.49
CA SER A 359 -18.64 -1.86 5.80
C SER A 359 -18.29 -2.14 7.27
N LEU A 360 -17.30 -1.43 7.83
CA LEU A 360 -16.94 -1.54 9.24
C LEU A 360 -17.98 -0.93 10.16
N LEU A 361 -18.52 0.25 9.82
CA LEU A 361 -19.58 0.88 10.59
C LEU A 361 -20.83 0.00 10.68
N PHE A 362 -21.20 -0.69 9.60
CA PHE A 362 -22.36 -1.60 9.62
C PHE A 362 -22.10 -2.92 10.36
N ALA A 363 -20.83 -3.28 10.55
CA ALA A 363 -20.45 -4.46 11.33
C ALA A 363 -20.39 -4.17 12.84
N LEU A 364 -20.45 -2.90 13.24
CA LEU A 364 -20.37 -2.43 14.63
C LEU A 364 -21.66 -1.71 15.02
N ASP A 365 -21.86 -1.53 16.33
CA ASP A 365 -22.94 -0.68 16.83
C ASP A 365 -22.54 0.80 16.67
N ALA A 366 -23.16 1.47 15.69
CA ALA A 366 -22.78 2.81 15.27
C ALA A 366 -22.94 3.87 16.39
N GLU A 367 -23.83 3.63 17.37
CA GLU A 367 -24.11 4.59 18.45
C GLU A 367 -22.90 4.92 19.33
N GLN A 368 -21.97 3.96 19.48
CA GLN A 368 -20.74 4.16 20.25
C GLN A 368 -19.69 4.96 19.45
N LEU A 369 -19.72 4.87 18.12
CA LEU A 369 -18.74 5.47 17.22
C LEU A 369 -19.08 6.92 16.84
N ILE A 370 -20.37 7.29 16.88
CA ILE A 370 -20.88 8.63 16.52
C ILE A 370 -20.44 9.72 17.54
N ARG A 371 -19.92 9.32 18.71
CA ARG A 371 -19.55 10.24 19.80
C ARG A 371 -18.22 10.98 19.58
N GLU A 372 -17.41 10.59 18.58
CA GLU A 372 -16.16 11.27 18.28
C GLU A 372 -16.38 12.60 17.54
N GLN A 373 -15.66 13.65 17.96
CA GLN A 373 -15.80 15.01 17.39
C GLN A 373 -15.58 15.04 15.87
N THR A 374 -14.62 14.27 15.35
CA THR A 374 -14.28 14.25 13.92
C THR A 374 -15.14 13.31 13.08
N PHE A 375 -16.03 12.53 13.72
CA PHE A 375 -16.82 11.50 13.06
C PHE A 375 -17.65 12.05 11.90
N LEU A 376 -18.41 13.12 12.14
CA LEU A 376 -19.34 13.66 11.16
C LEU A 376 -18.61 14.13 9.89
N TYR A 377 -17.51 14.87 10.05
CA TYR A 377 -16.70 15.34 8.93
C TYR A 377 -16.16 14.18 8.09
N VAL A 378 -15.54 13.18 8.73
CA VAL A 378 -14.95 12.02 8.04
C VAL A 378 -16.03 11.17 7.37
N ALA A 379 -17.17 10.97 8.03
CA ALA A 379 -18.27 10.19 7.48
C ALA A 379 -18.89 10.87 6.25
N VAL A 380 -19.07 12.19 6.29
CA VAL A 380 -19.58 12.96 5.15
C VAL A 380 -18.59 12.96 3.97
N ASP A 381 -17.29 13.11 4.22
CA ASP A 381 -16.24 12.99 3.21
C ASP A 381 -16.23 11.60 2.56
N MET A 382 -16.24 10.54 3.38
CA MET A 382 -16.30 9.16 2.90
C MET A 382 -17.57 8.89 2.10
N TYR A 383 -18.72 9.40 2.51
CA TYR A 383 -19.97 9.30 1.74
C TYR A 383 -19.87 9.96 0.37
N THR A 384 -19.30 11.16 0.33
CA THR A 384 -19.11 11.93 -0.90
C THR A 384 -18.23 11.17 -1.87
N GLN A 385 -17.11 10.63 -1.40
CA GLN A 385 -16.22 9.79 -2.19
C GLN A 385 -16.92 8.50 -2.64
N LEU A 386 -17.75 7.87 -1.79
CA LEU A 386 -18.53 6.69 -2.16
C LEU A 386 -19.51 6.97 -3.31
N LEU A 387 -20.20 8.11 -3.27
CA LEU A 387 -21.07 8.54 -4.37
C LEU A 387 -20.28 8.79 -5.65
N GLN A 388 -19.14 9.47 -5.56
CA GLN A 388 -18.27 9.76 -6.70
C GLN A 388 -17.81 8.47 -7.39
N LEU A 389 -17.34 7.47 -6.63
CA LEU A 389 -16.94 6.17 -7.16
C LEU A 389 -18.04 5.50 -8.00
N PHE A 390 -19.30 5.62 -7.55
CA PHE A 390 -20.45 5.06 -8.27
C PHE A 390 -20.81 5.86 -9.53
N THR A 391 -20.78 7.19 -9.46
CA THR A 391 -21.06 8.06 -10.60
C THR A 391 -19.98 8.01 -11.68
N GLU A 392 -18.71 7.84 -11.31
CA GLU A 392 -17.60 7.67 -12.25
C GLU A 392 -17.64 6.28 -12.92
N GLY A 393 -18.08 5.24 -12.18
CA GLY A 393 -18.23 3.89 -12.71
C GLY A 393 -19.34 3.72 -13.74
N THR A 394 -20.36 4.60 -13.73
CA THR A 394 -21.49 4.56 -14.67
C THR A 394 -21.22 5.29 -15.99
N ALA A 395 -20.18 6.13 -16.07
CA ALA A 395 -19.85 6.87 -17.29
C ALA A 395 -19.13 6.05 -18.37
N ALA A 396 -18.67 4.81 -18.07
CA ALA A 396 -17.79 4.04 -18.97
C ALA A 396 -18.46 2.89 -19.74
N LEU A 397 -19.73 2.54 -19.45
CA LEU A 397 -20.41 1.43 -20.13
C LEU A 397 -21.87 1.80 -20.41
N GLY A 398 -22.18 2.06 -21.68
CA GLY A 398 -23.53 1.85 -22.20
C GLY A 398 -23.94 0.38 -22.02
N PRO A 399 -25.24 0.06 -21.96
CA PRO A 399 -25.70 -1.29 -21.66
C PRO A 399 -25.36 -2.21 -22.83
N SER A 400 -24.28 -2.98 -22.71
CA SER A 400 -24.01 -4.12 -23.58
C SER A 400 -24.55 -5.37 -22.90
N GLU A 401 -25.53 -6.02 -23.52
CA GLU A 401 -26.25 -7.20 -23.02
C GLU A 401 -25.40 -8.50 -22.97
N GLY A 402 -24.07 -8.41 -23.00
CA GLY A 402 -23.18 -9.56 -23.17
C GLY A 402 -22.48 -10.12 -21.92
N GLU A 403 -22.38 -9.37 -20.82
CA GLU A 403 -21.49 -9.75 -19.70
C GLU A 403 -22.24 -9.91 -18.37
N ARG A 404 -23.13 -10.90 -18.33
CA ARG A 404 -23.75 -11.39 -17.08
C ARG A 404 -22.90 -12.40 -16.30
N SER A 405 -21.60 -12.50 -16.55
CA SER A 405 -20.81 -13.57 -15.92
C SER A 405 -19.35 -13.23 -15.66
N LEU A 406 -19.10 -12.25 -14.79
CA LEU A 406 -17.94 -12.28 -13.89
C LEU A 406 -18.41 -11.81 -12.52
N HIS A 407 -18.56 -12.76 -11.60
CA HIS A 407 -19.07 -12.59 -10.23
C HIS A 407 -18.41 -11.42 -9.48
N VAL A 408 -19.03 -10.23 -9.52
CA VAL A 408 -19.01 -9.31 -8.38
C VAL A 408 -20.02 -9.88 -7.40
N SER A 409 -19.56 -10.73 -6.50
CA SER A 409 -20.41 -11.29 -5.46
C SER A 409 -19.68 -11.22 -4.14
N ARG A 410 -20.39 -10.67 -3.13
CA ARG A 410 -20.19 -10.78 -1.67
C ARG A 410 -19.91 -9.49 -0.88
N LEU A 411 -20.13 -8.32 -1.46
CA LEU A 411 -20.74 -7.22 -0.71
C LEU A 411 -22.15 -7.06 -1.27
N GLY A 412 -23.15 -6.73 -0.44
CA GLY A 412 -24.50 -6.45 -0.93
C GLY A 412 -24.46 -5.42 -2.07
N ASP A 413 -25.52 -5.38 -2.88
CA ASP A 413 -25.72 -4.41 -3.96
C ASP A 413 -25.09 -3.03 -3.61
N PRO A 414 -24.12 -2.51 -4.39
CA PRO A 414 -23.46 -1.22 -4.12
C PRO A 414 -24.45 -0.08 -3.84
N LEU A 415 -25.64 -0.13 -4.45
CA LEU A 415 -26.73 0.81 -4.19
C LEU A 415 -27.28 0.66 -2.77
N MET A 416 -27.33 -0.55 -2.23
CA MET A 416 -27.72 -0.81 -0.83
C MET A 416 -26.68 -0.26 0.14
N LEU A 417 -25.39 -0.33 -0.17
CA LEU A 417 -24.34 0.29 0.64
C LEU A 417 -24.54 1.81 0.71
N ILE A 418 -24.76 2.46 -0.43
CA ILE A 418 -25.02 3.91 -0.53
C ILE A 418 -26.28 4.29 0.25
N LYS A 419 -27.38 3.54 0.07
CA LYS A 419 -28.65 3.78 0.79
C LYS A 419 -28.47 3.68 2.29
N ARG A 420 -27.78 2.65 2.77
CA ARG A 420 -27.49 2.45 4.20
C ARG A 420 -26.57 3.54 4.74
N ALA A 421 -25.56 3.95 3.99
CA ALA A 421 -24.63 5.01 4.38
C ALA A 421 -25.37 6.34 4.57
N ARG A 422 -26.26 6.67 3.64
CA ARG A 422 -27.14 7.85 3.72
C ARG A 422 -28.04 7.79 4.95
N GLN A 423 -28.71 6.65 5.19
CA GLN A 423 -29.56 6.46 6.37
C GLN A 423 -28.78 6.61 7.68
N LEU A 424 -27.58 6.04 7.76
CA LEU A 424 -26.72 6.15 8.94
C LEU A 424 -26.36 7.62 9.20
N LEU A 425 -26.00 8.39 8.17
CA LEU A 425 -25.70 9.81 8.33
C LEU A 425 -26.93 10.61 8.77
N LEU A 426 -28.08 10.42 8.13
CA LEU A 426 -29.31 11.14 8.48
C LEU A 426 -29.76 10.85 9.92
N CYS A 427 -29.58 9.61 10.40
CA CYS A 427 -29.88 9.23 11.78
C CYS A 427 -28.79 9.67 12.77
N GLY A 428 -27.53 9.74 12.34
CA GLY A 428 -26.38 10.06 13.19
C GLY A 428 -26.17 11.56 13.39
N ILE A 429 -26.50 12.41 12.41
CA ILE A 429 -26.34 13.88 12.49
C ILE A 429 -26.95 14.49 13.77
N PRO A 430 -28.19 14.15 14.17
CA PRO A 430 -28.78 14.69 15.40
C PRO A 430 -28.10 14.21 16.69
N GLN A 431 -27.31 13.13 16.62
CA GLN A 431 -26.65 12.50 17.78
C GLN A 431 -25.19 12.95 17.94
N CYS A 432 -24.63 13.62 16.92
CA CYS A 432 -23.27 14.13 16.96
C CYS A 432 -23.15 15.30 17.96
N PRO A 433 -21.99 15.45 18.66
CA PRO A 433 -21.76 16.61 19.49
C PRO A 433 -21.70 17.90 18.64
N PRO A 434 -22.09 19.07 19.19
CA PRO A 434 -22.11 20.33 18.44
C PRO A 434 -20.72 20.71 17.89
N GLU A 435 -19.66 20.30 18.58
CA GLU A 435 -18.25 20.46 18.19
C GLU A 435 -17.90 19.79 16.85
N SER A 436 -18.66 18.75 16.46
CA SER A 436 -18.52 18.08 15.16
C SER A 436 -18.94 18.96 13.97
N CYS A 437 -19.67 20.05 14.21
CA CYS A 437 -20.07 21.01 13.17
C CYS A 437 -19.02 22.11 12.91
N SER A 438 -17.84 22.04 13.53
CA SER A 438 -16.75 23.01 13.32
C SER A 438 -16.34 23.19 11.86
N ASN A 439 -16.46 22.14 11.03
CA ASN A 439 -16.15 22.16 9.59
C ASN A 439 -17.40 22.15 8.70
N LEU A 440 -18.54 22.68 9.17
CA LEU A 440 -19.84 22.63 8.47
C LEU A 440 -19.77 23.14 7.03
N GLN A 441 -19.09 24.27 6.79
CA GLN A 441 -19.01 24.87 5.45
C GLN A 441 -18.32 23.93 4.45
N GLU A 442 -17.21 23.29 4.85
CA GLU A 442 -16.51 22.33 4.00
C GLU A 442 -17.39 21.09 3.70
N MET A 443 -18.13 20.61 4.69
CA MET A 443 -19.07 19.50 4.53
C MET A 443 -20.22 19.84 3.57
N LEU A 444 -20.74 21.07 3.65
CA LEU A 444 -21.80 21.56 2.75
C LEU A 444 -21.29 21.71 1.31
N ASP A 445 -20.04 22.13 1.13
CA ASP A 445 -19.41 22.23 -0.20
C ASP A 445 -19.17 20.85 -0.81
N LEU A 446 -18.76 19.86 0.00
CA LEU A 446 -18.57 18.47 -0.44
C LEU A 446 -19.87 17.80 -0.89
N CYS A 447 -20.94 17.92 -0.08
CA CYS A 447 -22.21 17.22 -0.32
C CYS A 447 -23.22 18.00 -1.14
N GLY A 448 -23.08 19.32 -1.24
CA GLY A 448 -24.14 20.20 -1.71
C GLY A 448 -24.61 19.97 -3.14
N VAL A 449 -23.76 19.37 -3.99
CA VAL A 449 -24.07 19.01 -5.38
C VAL A 449 -24.55 17.56 -5.52
N LEU A 450 -24.13 16.68 -4.60
CA LEU A 450 -24.28 15.22 -4.74
C LEU A 450 -25.50 14.67 -3.97
N ASP A 451 -25.85 15.25 -2.81
CA ASP A 451 -27.02 14.85 -2.03
C ASP A 451 -27.69 16.06 -1.32
N PRO A 452 -28.80 16.60 -1.87
CA PRO A 452 -29.49 17.76 -1.31
C PRO A 452 -30.20 17.47 0.02
N GLU A 453 -30.56 16.23 0.31
CA GLU A 453 -31.24 15.86 1.56
C GLU A 453 -30.27 15.85 2.73
N LEU A 454 -29.06 15.31 2.50
CA LEU A 454 -27.97 15.36 3.48
C LEU A 454 -27.55 16.80 3.75
N LYS A 455 -27.47 17.65 2.71
CA LYS A 455 -27.23 19.09 2.85
C LYS A 455 -28.26 19.74 3.78
N ALA A 456 -29.55 19.49 3.55
CA ALA A 456 -30.61 20.07 4.38
C ALA A 456 -30.52 19.62 5.85
N ALA A 457 -30.18 18.35 6.10
CA ALA A 457 -29.98 17.83 7.45
C ALA A 457 -28.82 18.52 8.18
N LEU A 458 -27.69 18.74 7.50
CA LEU A 458 -26.53 19.45 8.05
C LEU A 458 -26.83 20.92 8.37
N VAL A 459 -27.54 21.62 7.48
CA VAL A 459 -27.92 23.03 7.70
C VAL A 459 -28.81 23.17 8.94
N ARG A 460 -29.76 22.25 9.14
CA ARG A 460 -30.65 22.28 10.30
C ARG A 460 -29.86 22.17 11.62
N THR A 461 -28.95 21.21 11.71
CA THR A 461 -28.15 20.98 12.92
C THR A 461 -27.13 22.11 13.17
N GLY A 462 -26.56 22.68 12.12
CA GLY A 462 -25.68 23.86 12.23
C GLY A 462 -26.42 25.13 12.66
N GLY A 463 -27.70 25.29 12.26
CA GLY A 463 -28.56 26.39 12.68
C GLY A 463 -28.92 26.32 14.17
N ASP A 464 -29.30 25.14 14.65
CA ASP A 464 -29.65 24.92 16.06
C ASP A 464 -28.44 25.15 17.00
N SER A 465 -27.23 24.79 16.57
CA SER A 465 -25.99 25.01 17.35
C SER A 465 -25.52 26.47 17.40
N LEU A 466 -25.90 27.29 16.41
CA LEU A 466 -25.61 28.74 16.39
C LEU A 466 -26.60 29.52 17.27
N GLU A 467 -27.84 29.07 17.41
CA GLU A 467 -28.83 29.66 18.32
C GLU A 467 -28.52 29.36 19.80
N GLU A 468 -28.02 28.16 20.14
CA GLU A 468 -27.59 27.85 21.51
C GLU A 468 -26.37 28.67 21.96
N GLY A 469 -25.48 29.05 21.05
CA GLY A 469 -24.35 29.95 21.34
C GLY A 469 -24.75 31.41 21.56
N LEU A 470 -25.91 31.83 21.05
CA LEU A 470 -26.46 33.19 21.22
C LEU A 470 -27.33 33.32 22.47
N LEU A 471 -27.74 32.21 23.10
CA LEU A 471 -28.50 32.18 24.35
C LEU A 471 -27.62 32.10 25.61
N LEU A 472 -26.29 32.14 25.45
CA LEU A 472 -25.30 32.12 26.54
C LEU A 472 -24.53 33.44 26.74
N PHE A 473 -25.07 34.57 26.24
CA PHE A 473 -24.56 35.92 26.54
C PHE A 473 -25.61 36.81 27.22
#